data_AF-A0A836EAS1-F1
#
_entry.id   AF-A0A836EAS1-F1
#
_cell.length_a   1.000
_cell.length_b   1.000
_cell.length_c   1.000
_cell.angle_alpha   90.00
_cell.angle_beta   90.00
_cell.angle_gamma   90.00
#
_symmetry.space_group_name_H-M   'P 1'
#
loop_
_entity.id
_entity.type
_entity.pdbx_description
1 polymer ?
#
loop_
_entity_poly.entity_id
_entity_poly.type
_entity_poly.pdbx_seq_one_letter_code
_entity_poly.pdbx_strand_id
1 'polypeptide(L)'
;VSKFVPNKVYLRGSLLHYFIQKKSAAEAHRILVQTYGDNALSDTTCRDWFRRFKNNDFELEDKERSGALKKFQDKELEQLLDEDPSQTLSELGKTLQVDESTVSKRLKGVENRGVSPAMHPHRPQNQTTLRPHVAKPVKTYIAPSDFHLFRSMAHGLTDRRFHSYGEAQKWIDSWIASKDMSFFRRGIHVLPERWSKVVESDGKYFH
;
A
#
# COMPACT_ATOMS: atom_id res chain seq x y z
N VAL A 1 -21.63 31.60 24.42
CA VAL A 1 -20.28 32.00 23.94
C VAL A 1 -19.76 30.85 23.09
N SER A 2 -19.43 31.10 21.83
CA SER A 2 -18.95 30.06 20.91
C SER A 2 -17.64 29.46 21.45
N LYS A 3 -17.56 28.12 21.55
CA LYS A 3 -16.36 27.40 22.00
C LYS A 3 -15.37 27.25 20.85
N PHE A 4 -14.82 28.37 20.36
CA PHE A 4 -13.77 28.31 19.35
C PHE A 4 -12.52 27.66 19.95
N VAL A 5 -12.10 26.54 19.35
CA VAL A 5 -10.86 25.84 19.72
C VAL A 5 -9.83 26.12 18.63
N PRO A 6 -8.75 26.85 18.94
CA PRO A 6 -7.75 27.22 17.94
C PRO A 6 -6.93 26.00 17.51
N ASN A 7 -6.73 25.84 16.20
CA ASN A 7 -5.79 24.84 15.68
C ASN A 7 -4.35 25.37 15.68
N LYS A 8 -3.37 24.49 15.47
CA LYS A 8 -1.94 24.85 15.53
C LYS A 8 -1.54 25.91 14.50
N VAL A 9 -2.07 25.82 13.27
CA VAL A 9 -1.76 26.79 12.19
C VAL A 9 -2.28 28.18 12.56
N TYR A 10 -3.49 28.25 13.11
CA TYR A 10 -4.09 29.49 13.60
C TYR A 10 -3.26 30.13 14.72
N LEU A 11 -2.79 29.34 15.68
CA LEU A 11 -1.93 29.83 16.77
C LEU A 11 -0.58 30.35 16.24
N ARG A 12 0.00 29.68 15.23
CA ARG A 12 1.24 30.14 14.58
C ARG A 12 1.03 31.43 13.79
N GLY A 13 -0.10 31.57 13.09
CA GLY A 13 -0.49 32.82 12.44
C GLY A 13 -0.69 33.97 13.43
N SER A 14 -1.24 33.68 14.61
CA SER A 14 -1.34 34.64 15.71
C SER A 14 0.05 35.07 16.23
N LEU A 15 1.01 34.12 16.35
CA LEU A 15 2.39 34.45 16.70
C LEU A 15 3.06 35.34 15.65
N LEU A 16 2.85 35.08 14.36
CA LEU A 16 3.36 35.93 13.27
C LEU A 16 2.81 37.35 13.38
N HIS A 17 1.52 37.50 13.65
CA HIS A 17 0.91 38.81 13.87
C HIS A 17 1.56 39.56 15.04
N TYR A 18 1.79 38.89 16.18
CA TYR A 18 2.49 39.50 17.32
C TYR A 18 3.96 39.84 17.02
N PHE A 19 4.63 39.04 16.20
CA PHE A 19 5.99 39.33 15.73
C PHE A 19 6.03 40.60 14.87
N ILE A 20 5.06 40.78 13.96
CA ILE A 20 4.92 42.00 13.14
C ILE A 20 4.66 43.23 14.04
N GLN A 21 3.89 43.07 15.12
CA GLN A 21 3.68 44.10 16.14
C GLN A 21 4.91 44.38 17.03
N LYS A 22 6.08 43.77 16.76
CA LYS A 22 7.32 43.91 17.53
C LYS A 22 7.22 43.46 19.00
N LYS A 23 6.25 42.60 19.33
CA LYS A 23 6.20 41.96 20.66
C LYS A 23 7.32 40.93 20.78
N SER A 24 7.70 40.60 22.01
CA SER A 24 8.58 39.48 22.31
C SER A 24 7.82 38.15 22.33
N ALA A 25 8.54 37.04 22.19
CA ALA A 25 7.94 35.70 22.28
C ALA A 25 7.26 35.46 23.63
N ALA A 26 7.82 36.01 24.71
CA ALA A 26 7.26 35.89 26.06
C ALA A 26 5.94 36.66 26.21
N GLU A 27 5.83 37.85 25.63
CA GLU A 27 4.57 38.61 25.61
C GLU A 27 3.51 37.92 24.76
N ALA A 28 3.90 37.42 23.58
CA ALA A 28 3.01 36.65 22.72
C ALA A 28 2.48 35.40 23.42
N HIS A 29 3.35 34.66 24.12
CA HIS A 29 2.95 33.50 24.93
C HIS A 29 1.96 33.89 26.04
N ARG A 30 2.24 34.96 26.80
CA ARG A 30 1.33 35.46 27.85
C ARG A 30 -0.06 35.79 27.28
N ILE A 31 -0.11 36.48 26.15
CA ILE A 31 -1.39 36.83 25.48
C ILE A 31 -2.12 35.56 25.02
N LEU A 32 -1.41 34.59 24.43
CA LEU A 32 -2.01 33.33 23.99
C LEU A 32 -2.60 32.53 25.16
N VAL A 33 -1.87 32.41 26.27
CA VAL A 33 -2.37 31.72 27.48
C VAL A 33 -3.58 32.44 28.05
N GLN A 34 -3.55 33.78 28.12
CA GLN A 34 -4.69 34.57 28.59
C GLN A 34 -5.93 34.40 27.69
N THR A 35 -5.74 34.21 26.39
CA THR A 35 -6.84 34.13 25.41
C THR A 35 -7.38 32.71 25.26
N TYR A 36 -6.51 31.70 25.26
CA TYR A 36 -6.85 30.32 24.86
C TYR A 36 -6.65 29.28 25.97
N GLY A 37 -6.07 29.67 27.12
CA GLY A 37 -5.83 28.78 28.26
C GLY A 37 -5.00 27.57 27.86
N ASP A 38 -5.52 26.38 28.17
CA ASP A 38 -4.86 25.09 27.88
C ASP A 38 -4.69 24.80 26.38
N ASN A 39 -5.40 25.52 25.51
CA ASN A 39 -5.25 25.39 24.05
C ASN A 39 -4.10 26.25 23.48
N ALA A 40 -3.37 27.00 24.33
CA ALA A 40 -2.25 27.82 23.90
C ALA A 40 -1.01 26.97 23.52
N LEU A 41 -0.13 27.55 22.71
CA LEU A 41 1.18 26.96 22.45
C LEU A 41 2.09 27.09 23.67
N SER A 42 3.00 26.14 23.85
CA SER A 42 4.03 26.23 24.90
C SER A 42 5.00 27.39 24.65
N ASP A 43 5.58 27.94 25.73
CA ASP A 43 6.60 28.99 25.66
C ASP A 43 7.78 28.61 24.73
N THR A 44 8.22 27.35 24.80
CA THR A 44 9.28 26.81 23.93
C THR A 44 8.89 26.90 22.44
N THR A 45 7.66 26.50 22.12
CA THR A 45 7.14 26.57 20.74
C THR A 45 7.05 28.03 20.28
N CYS A 46 6.57 28.94 21.13
CA CYS A 46 6.54 30.36 20.82
C CYS A 46 7.94 30.91 20.50
N ARG A 47 8.95 30.59 21.32
CA ARG A 47 10.34 31.03 21.07
C ARG A 47 10.93 30.48 19.78
N ASP A 48 10.68 29.21 19.47
CA ASP A 48 11.17 28.57 18.24
C ASP A 48 10.55 29.20 16.99
N TRP A 49 9.24 29.48 17.01
CA TRP A 49 8.57 30.21 15.92
C TRP A 49 9.10 31.63 15.75
N PHE A 50 9.33 32.34 16.85
CA PHE A 50 9.96 33.66 16.79
C PHE A 50 11.38 33.60 16.23
N ARG A 51 12.15 32.53 16.49
CA ARG A 51 13.46 32.30 15.86
C ARG A 51 13.32 32.12 14.35
N ARG A 52 12.31 31.37 13.89
CA ARG A 52 12.01 31.19 12.46
C ARG A 52 11.64 32.50 11.77
N PHE A 53 10.75 33.29 12.37
CA PHE A 53 10.34 34.57 11.79
C PHE A 53 11.51 35.57 11.67
N LYS A 54 12.46 35.55 12.62
CA LYS A 54 13.71 36.32 12.51
C LYS A 54 14.59 35.89 11.33
N ASN A 55 14.49 34.62 10.93
CA ASN A 55 15.19 34.07 9.77
C ASN A 55 14.36 34.21 8.47
N ASN A 56 13.30 35.03 8.46
CA ASN A 56 12.37 35.21 7.36
C ASN A 56 11.63 33.94 6.91
N ASP A 57 11.47 32.96 7.82
CA ASP A 57 10.67 31.77 7.57
C ASP A 57 9.24 31.97 8.13
N PHE A 58 8.31 32.31 7.24
CA PHE A 58 6.91 32.64 7.56
C PHE A 58 5.93 31.49 7.25
N GLU A 59 6.43 30.32 6.88
CA GLU A 59 5.59 29.17 6.57
C GLU A 59 4.98 28.60 7.86
N LEU A 60 3.66 28.70 7.99
CA LEU A 60 2.93 28.34 9.21
C LEU A 60 2.62 26.85 9.32
N GLU A 61 2.76 26.12 8.21
CA GLU A 61 2.54 24.68 8.16
C GLU A 61 3.80 23.91 8.53
N ASP A 62 3.59 22.67 9.01
CA ASP A 62 4.73 21.78 9.20
C ASP A 62 5.19 21.31 7.82
N LYS A 63 6.41 21.69 7.43
CA LYS A 63 7.11 21.04 6.31
C LYS A 63 7.07 19.53 6.54
N GLU A 64 6.82 18.76 5.49
CA GLU A 64 6.93 17.31 5.56
C GLU A 64 8.27 16.97 6.21
N ARG A 65 8.20 16.27 7.35
CA ARG A 65 9.41 15.79 8.01
C ARG A 65 10.07 14.85 7.02
N SER A 66 11.23 15.23 6.52
CA SER A 66 12.19 14.31 5.94
C SER A 66 12.65 13.35 7.03
N GLY A 67 11.81 12.35 7.32
CA GLY A 67 12.15 11.23 8.19
C GLY A 67 13.42 10.56 7.66
N ALA A 68 14.26 10.11 8.60
CA ALA A 68 15.51 9.36 8.45
C ALA A 68 15.98 9.17 7.01
N LEU A 69 17.11 9.80 6.67
CA LEU A 69 17.79 9.73 5.36
C LEU A 69 17.64 8.30 4.79
N LYS A 70 16.81 8.17 3.75
CA LYS A 70 16.59 6.87 3.14
C LYS A 70 17.92 6.51 2.47
N LYS A 71 18.63 5.48 2.98
CA LYS A 71 19.94 5.04 2.45
C LYS A 71 19.92 4.71 0.94
N PHE A 72 18.74 4.44 0.39
CA PHE A 72 18.41 4.34 -1.03
C PHE A 72 16.96 4.81 -1.22
N GLN A 73 16.53 5.20 -2.43
CA GLN A 73 15.14 5.62 -2.67
C GLN A 73 14.21 4.41 -2.84
N ASP A 74 12.93 4.52 -2.48
CA ASP A 74 11.97 3.42 -2.72
C ASP A 74 11.83 3.12 -4.22
N LYS A 75 11.98 4.13 -5.08
CA LYS A 75 12.03 4.02 -6.54
C LYS A 75 13.18 3.15 -7.05
N GLU A 76 14.32 3.18 -6.36
CA GLU A 76 15.51 2.38 -6.70
C GLU A 76 15.28 0.91 -6.36
N LEU A 77 14.55 0.64 -5.28
CA LEU A 77 14.13 -0.71 -4.91
C LEU A 77 13.04 -1.25 -5.86
N GLU A 78 12.07 -0.42 -6.23
CA GLU A 78 11.03 -0.76 -7.20
C GLU A 78 11.63 -1.10 -8.56
N GLN A 79 12.58 -0.30 -9.06
CA GLN A 79 13.25 -0.57 -10.33
C GLN A 79 13.98 -1.92 -10.34
N LEU A 80 14.66 -2.29 -9.25
CA LEU A 80 15.33 -3.59 -9.15
C LEU A 80 14.34 -4.78 -9.14
N LEU A 81 13.17 -4.58 -8.52
CA LEU A 81 12.10 -5.59 -8.51
C LEU A 81 11.40 -5.71 -9.87
N ASP A 82 11.29 -4.61 -10.62
CA ASP A 82 10.77 -4.59 -11.98
C ASP A 82 11.74 -5.26 -12.99
N GLU A 83 13.04 -5.09 -12.77
CA GLU A 83 14.09 -5.68 -13.61
C GLU A 83 14.18 -7.21 -13.44
N ASP A 84 14.10 -7.71 -12.21
CA ASP A 84 14.06 -9.15 -11.93
C ASP A 84 13.21 -9.46 -10.68
N PRO A 85 11.95 -9.88 -10.87
CA PRO A 85 11.05 -10.23 -9.78
C PRO A 85 11.49 -11.45 -8.95
N SER A 86 12.52 -12.19 -9.39
CA SER A 86 13.01 -13.39 -8.70
C SER A 86 14.19 -13.13 -7.74
N GLN A 87 14.65 -11.88 -7.63
CA GLN A 87 15.76 -11.53 -6.74
C GLN A 87 15.45 -11.82 -5.27
N THR A 88 16.46 -12.37 -4.59
CA THR A 88 16.39 -12.62 -3.16
C THR A 88 16.71 -11.35 -2.36
N LEU A 89 16.21 -11.27 -1.12
CA LEU A 89 16.52 -10.16 -0.20
C LEU A 89 18.04 -9.98 0.02
N SER A 90 18.79 -11.07 -0.06
CA SER A 90 20.26 -11.05 0.07
C SER A 90 20.94 -10.38 -1.13
N GLU A 91 20.46 -10.64 -2.35
CA GLU A 91 20.98 -10.01 -3.57
C GLU A 91 20.65 -8.52 -3.61
N LEU A 92 19.40 -8.17 -3.26
CA LEU A 92 18.99 -6.77 -3.11
C LEU A 92 19.83 -6.03 -2.06
N GLY A 93 20.12 -6.67 -0.93
CA GLY A 93 20.98 -6.10 0.11
C GLY A 93 22.41 -5.83 -0.35
N LYS A 94 22.98 -6.75 -1.15
CA LYS A 94 24.32 -6.57 -1.75
C LYS A 94 24.35 -5.41 -2.74
N THR A 95 23.37 -5.33 -3.64
CA THR A 95 23.27 -4.28 -4.66
C THR A 95 23.07 -2.90 -4.03
N LEU A 96 22.19 -2.80 -3.03
CA LEU A 96 21.86 -1.55 -2.35
C LEU A 96 22.80 -1.22 -1.17
N GLN A 97 23.82 -2.04 -0.92
CA GLN A 97 24.75 -1.92 0.21
C GLN A 97 24.04 -1.74 1.57
N VAL A 98 22.95 -2.46 1.76
CA VAL A 98 22.16 -2.44 3.00
C VAL A 98 21.94 -3.84 3.53
N ASP A 99 21.71 -3.93 4.83
CA ASP A 99 21.37 -5.18 5.48
C ASP A 99 20.02 -5.73 4.99
N GLU A 100 19.91 -7.06 4.90
CA GLU A 100 18.71 -7.78 4.47
C GLU A 100 17.45 -7.38 5.26
N SER A 101 17.60 -7.11 6.56
CA SER A 101 16.49 -6.66 7.41
C SER A 101 15.98 -5.27 7.03
N THR A 102 16.83 -4.42 6.45
CA THR A 102 16.46 -3.08 5.96
C THR A 102 15.67 -3.19 4.66
N VAL A 103 16.09 -4.10 3.76
CA VAL A 103 15.34 -4.41 2.53
C VAL A 103 13.98 -5.00 2.87
N SER A 104 13.93 -5.97 3.78
CA SER A 104 12.67 -6.62 4.21
C SER A 104 11.65 -5.64 4.79
N LYS A 105 12.08 -4.74 5.69
CA LYS A 105 11.19 -3.71 6.28
C LYS A 105 10.64 -2.76 5.23
N ARG A 106 11.45 -2.38 4.26
CA ARG A 106 11.05 -1.46 3.18
C ARG A 106 10.14 -2.12 2.17
N LEU A 107 10.40 -3.37 1.81
CA LEU A 107 9.53 -4.15 0.93
C LEU A 107 8.11 -4.25 1.51
N LYS A 108 7.99 -4.52 2.81
CA LYS A 108 6.69 -4.47 3.51
C LYS A 108 6.04 -3.09 3.48
N GLY A 109 6.84 -2.01 3.50
CA GLY A 109 6.35 -0.65 3.37
C GLY A 109 5.91 -0.26 1.96
N VAL A 110 6.47 -0.89 0.93
CA VAL A 110 6.06 -0.75 -0.48
C VAL A 110 4.79 -1.58 -0.75
N GLU A 111 4.74 -2.82 -0.28
CA GLU A 111 3.58 -3.72 -0.40
C GLU A 111 2.31 -3.12 0.25
N ASN A 112 2.45 -2.44 1.39
CA ASN A 112 1.35 -1.76 2.07
C ASN A 112 0.88 -0.46 1.39
N ARG A 113 1.59 0.05 0.37
CA ARG A 113 1.25 1.29 -0.37
C ARG A 113 0.50 1.06 -1.69
N GLY A 114 0.15 -0.19 -2.02
CA GLY A 114 -0.83 -0.46 -3.07
C GLY A 114 -0.29 -0.57 -4.50
N VAL A 115 0.90 -1.11 -4.67
CA VAL A 115 1.30 -1.75 -5.93
C VAL A 115 1.76 -3.15 -5.61
N SER A 116 1.00 -4.14 -6.09
CA SER A 116 1.39 -5.54 -6.01
C SER A 116 2.38 -5.85 -7.13
N PRO A 117 3.61 -6.28 -6.78
CA PRO A 117 4.19 -7.45 -7.43
C PRO A 117 4.11 -8.62 -6.46
N ALA A 118 3.54 -9.73 -6.91
CA ALA A 118 3.32 -10.92 -6.11
C ALA A 118 4.65 -11.50 -5.57
N MET A 119 4.92 -11.30 -4.27
CA MET A 119 6.00 -12.00 -3.55
C MET A 119 5.39 -12.86 -2.44
N HIS A 120 5.13 -14.13 -2.74
CA HIS A 120 4.78 -15.11 -1.71
C HIS A 120 6.05 -15.52 -0.94
N PRO A 121 6.02 -15.59 0.40
CA PRO A 121 7.17 -16.07 1.17
C PRO A 121 7.39 -17.58 0.94
N HIS A 122 8.53 -17.93 0.35
CA HIS A 122 8.99 -19.32 0.30
C HIS A 122 9.40 -19.79 1.70
N ARG A 123 8.65 -20.76 2.24
CA ARG A 123 9.02 -21.59 3.39
C ARG A 123 9.90 -22.75 2.88
N PRO A 124 11.11 -23.00 3.44
CA PRO A 124 11.88 -24.15 3.02
C PRO A 124 11.28 -25.40 3.66
N GLN A 125 10.76 -26.32 2.85
CA GLN A 125 10.54 -27.70 3.25
C GLN A 125 11.39 -28.59 2.35
N ASN A 126 12.48 -29.07 2.94
CA ASN A 126 13.25 -30.19 2.44
C ASN A 126 12.37 -31.45 2.43
N GLN A 127 11.92 -31.90 1.25
CA GLN A 127 12.05 -33.32 0.87
C GLN A 127 11.73 -33.54 -0.61
N THR A 128 12.65 -34.22 -1.26
CA THR A 128 12.68 -34.72 -2.62
C THR A 128 11.35 -35.27 -3.13
N THR A 129 10.78 -34.67 -4.18
CA THR A 129 10.15 -35.37 -5.30
C THR A 129 10.17 -34.43 -6.50
N LEU A 130 11.00 -34.75 -7.48
CA LEU A 130 11.04 -34.08 -8.78
C LEU A 130 9.64 -34.11 -9.41
N ARG A 131 8.99 -32.96 -9.51
CA ARG A 131 7.91 -32.71 -10.48
C ARG A 131 8.33 -31.53 -11.33
N PRO A 132 8.44 -31.67 -12.66
CA PRO A 132 8.78 -30.54 -13.51
C PRO A 132 7.64 -29.51 -13.41
N HIS A 133 7.99 -28.26 -13.10
CA HIS A 133 7.09 -27.13 -13.31
C HIS A 133 6.78 -27.03 -14.80
N VAL A 134 5.70 -27.70 -15.23
CA VAL A 134 5.09 -27.42 -16.53
C VAL A 134 4.48 -26.03 -16.41
N ALA A 135 5.08 -25.05 -17.10
CA ALA A 135 4.46 -23.75 -17.32
C ALA A 135 3.02 -23.98 -17.79
N LYS A 136 2.03 -23.46 -17.06
CA LYS A 136 0.62 -23.59 -17.46
C LYS A 136 0.48 -22.91 -18.83
N PRO A 137 0.09 -23.63 -19.89
CA PRO A 137 0.01 -23.04 -21.22
C PRO A 137 -1.00 -21.88 -21.25
N VAL A 138 -0.69 -20.85 -22.06
CA VAL A 138 -1.50 -19.64 -22.29
C VAL A 138 -2.99 -19.94 -22.50
N LYS A 139 -3.33 -21.15 -22.99
CA LYS A 139 -4.70 -21.69 -23.08
C LYS A 139 -5.54 -21.54 -21.81
N THR A 140 -4.94 -21.58 -20.62
CA THR A 140 -5.66 -21.46 -19.33
C THR A 140 -6.17 -20.04 -19.02
N TYR A 141 -5.65 -19.00 -19.68
CA TYR A 141 -6.07 -17.61 -19.48
C TYR A 141 -7.26 -17.20 -20.35
N ILE A 142 -7.53 -18.01 -21.38
CA ILE A 142 -8.55 -17.77 -22.40
C ILE A 142 -9.78 -18.66 -22.19
N ALA A 143 -9.65 -19.78 -21.47
CA ALA A 143 -10.78 -20.67 -21.24
C ALA A 143 -11.76 -20.07 -20.20
N PRO A 144 -13.04 -19.84 -20.54
CA PRO A 144 -14.05 -19.35 -19.59
C PRO A 144 -14.25 -20.27 -18.39
N SER A 145 -13.97 -21.57 -18.56
CA SER A 145 -13.93 -22.52 -17.45
C SER A 145 -12.89 -22.13 -16.40
N ASP A 146 -11.69 -21.73 -16.82
CA ASP A 146 -10.56 -21.51 -15.92
C ASP A 146 -10.64 -20.13 -15.24
N PHE A 147 -10.87 -19.06 -16.00
CA PHE A 147 -10.86 -17.71 -15.43
C PHE A 147 -12.16 -17.30 -14.73
N HIS A 148 -13.28 -17.96 -15.04
CA HIS A 148 -14.60 -17.57 -14.54
C HIS A 148 -15.25 -18.67 -13.69
N LEU A 149 -15.46 -19.86 -14.25
CA LEU A 149 -16.19 -20.94 -13.56
C LEU A 149 -15.39 -21.50 -12.38
N PHE A 150 -14.19 -22.02 -12.62
CA PHE A 150 -13.34 -22.62 -11.59
C PHE A 150 -12.79 -21.58 -10.62
N ARG A 151 -12.54 -20.34 -11.08
CA ARG A 151 -12.18 -19.23 -10.20
C ARG A 151 -13.29 -18.93 -9.19
N SER A 152 -14.54 -18.83 -9.65
CA SER A 152 -15.69 -18.63 -8.74
C SER A 152 -15.92 -19.83 -7.82
N MET A 153 -15.69 -21.05 -8.32
CA MET A 153 -15.84 -22.28 -7.56
C MET A 153 -14.78 -22.39 -6.45
N ALA A 154 -13.54 -21.99 -6.71
CA ALA A 154 -12.45 -22.03 -5.74
C ALA A 154 -12.77 -21.24 -4.47
N HIS A 155 -13.41 -20.06 -4.61
CA HIS A 155 -13.89 -19.29 -3.46
C HIS A 155 -14.95 -20.04 -2.64
N GLY A 156 -15.85 -20.79 -3.29
CA GLY A 156 -16.83 -21.63 -2.59
C GLY A 156 -16.22 -22.87 -1.92
N LEU A 157 -15.01 -23.26 -2.33
CA LEU A 157 -14.27 -24.42 -1.84
C LEU A 157 -13.24 -24.11 -0.74
N THR A 158 -12.91 -22.83 -0.53
CA THR A 158 -11.72 -22.41 0.24
C THR A 158 -11.71 -22.94 1.69
N ASP A 159 -12.87 -23.21 2.29
CA ASP A 159 -12.98 -23.76 3.65
C ASP A 159 -13.81 -25.06 3.74
N ARG A 160 -13.93 -25.81 2.63
CA ARG A 160 -14.71 -27.05 2.59
C ARG A 160 -13.81 -28.28 2.61
N ARG A 161 -14.17 -29.25 3.46
CA ARG A 161 -13.63 -30.61 3.44
C ARG A 161 -14.76 -31.59 3.11
N PHE A 162 -14.57 -32.40 2.09
CA PHE A 162 -15.50 -33.47 1.73
C PHE A 162 -14.97 -34.79 2.28
N HIS A 163 -15.86 -35.61 2.83
CA HIS A 163 -15.55 -36.91 3.42
C HIS A 163 -15.92 -38.07 2.50
N SER A 164 -16.53 -37.78 1.34
CA SER A 164 -16.83 -38.75 0.29
C SER A 164 -16.96 -38.10 -1.09
N TYR A 165 -16.82 -38.92 -2.13
CA TYR A 165 -17.08 -38.50 -3.52
C TYR A 165 -18.53 -38.03 -3.70
N GLY A 166 -19.51 -38.74 -3.12
CA GLY A 166 -20.93 -38.39 -3.23
C GLY A 166 -21.27 -37.04 -2.59
N GLU A 167 -20.56 -36.64 -1.53
CA GLU A 167 -20.69 -35.32 -0.91
C GLU A 167 -20.13 -34.21 -1.81
N ALA A 168 -18.95 -34.44 -2.40
CA ALA A 168 -18.34 -33.51 -3.34
C ALA A 168 -19.21 -33.32 -4.60
N GLN A 169 -19.75 -34.41 -5.15
CA GLN A 169 -20.64 -34.37 -6.31
C GLN A 169 -21.92 -33.58 -6.02
N LYS A 170 -22.61 -33.87 -4.93
CA LYS A 170 -23.81 -33.12 -4.51
C LYS A 170 -23.54 -31.64 -4.31
N TRP A 171 -22.37 -31.31 -3.76
CA TRP A 171 -21.97 -29.93 -3.59
C TRP A 171 -21.77 -29.22 -4.93
N ILE A 172 -21.06 -29.85 -5.88
CA ILE A 172 -20.85 -29.30 -7.23
C ILE A 172 -22.20 -29.07 -7.92
N ASP A 173 -23.09 -30.08 -7.88
CA ASP A 173 -24.40 -29.99 -8.52
C ASP A 173 -25.24 -28.84 -7.93
N SER A 174 -25.26 -28.74 -6.59
CA SER A 174 -25.95 -27.64 -5.91
C SER A 174 -25.32 -26.28 -6.21
N TRP A 175 -24.00 -26.21 -6.31
CA TRP A 175 -23.30 -24.96 -6.61
C TRP A 175 -23.58 -24.50 -8.04
N ILE A 176 -23.55 -25.40 -9.03
CA ILE A 176 -23.89 -25.10 -10.43
C ILE A 176 -25.36 -24.65 -10.53
N ALA A 177 -26.28 -25.38 -9.88
CA ALA A 177 -27.70 -25.05 -9.87
C ALA A 177 -28.00 -23.69 -9.19
N SER A 178 -27.13 -23.23 -8.28
CA SER A 178 -27.26 -21.91 -7.65
C SER A 178 -26.89 -20.73 -8.55
N LYS A 179 -26.24 -20.98 -9.70
CA LYS A 179 -25.81 -19.90 -10.61
C LYS A 179 -26.89 -19.60 -11.64
N ASP A 180 -27.22 -18.31 -11.74
CA ASP A 180 -28.12 -17.82 -12.77
C ASP A 180 -27.49 -17.91 -14.17
N MET A 181 -28.31 -18.00 -15.22
CA MET A 181 -27.85 -18.05 -16.61
C MET A 181 -26.96 -16.86 -16.99
N SER A 182 -27.21 -15.68 -16.39
CA SER A 182 -26.38 -14.49 -16.57
C SER A 182 -24.94 -14.68 -16.08
N PHE A 183 -24.70 -15.54 -15.08
CA PHE A 183 -23.36 -15.86 -14.60
C PHE A 183 -22.53 -16.55 -15.69
N PHE A 184 -23.08 -17.57 -16.34
CA PHE A 184 -22.40 -18.28 -17.43
C PHE A 184 -22.23 -17.39 -18.66
N ARG A 185 -23.27 -16.61 -18.99
CA ARG A 185 -23.22 -15.62 -20.09
C ARG A 185 -22.09 -14.61 -19.89
N ARG A 186 -21.93 -14.07 -18.67
CA ARG A 186 -20.83 -13.12 -18.35
C ARG A 186 -19.45 -13.72 -18.62
N GLY A 187 -19.22 -14.98 -18.25
CA GLY A 187 -17.94 -15.65 -18.52
C GLY A 187 -17.59 -15.72 -20.01
N ILE A 188 -18.59 -15.93 -20.87
CA ILE A 188 -18.40 -15.92 -22.33
C ILE A 188 -18.25 -14.50 -22.88
N HIS A 189 -18.99 -13.52 -22.35
CA HIS A 189 -18.98 -12.15 -22.88
C HIS A 189 -17.70 -11.37 -22.57
N VAL A 190 -16.89 -11.83 -21.62
CA VAL A 190 -15.58 -11.23 -21.28
C VAL A 190 -14.46 -11.75 -22.20
N LEU A 191 -14.74 -12.76 -23.05
CA LEU A 191 -13.76 -13.31 -23.99
C LEU A 191 -13.18 -12.27 -24.97
N PRO A 192 -13.98 -11.39 -25.63
CA PRO A 192 -13.44 -10.42 -26.57
C PRO A 192 -12.47 -9.43 -25.90
N GLU A 193 -12.79 -8.97 -24.69
CA GLU A 193 -11.90 -8.07 -23.92
C GLU A 193 -10.58 -8.76 -23.56
N ARG A 194 -10.66 -10.04 -23.14
CA ARG A 194 -9.46 -10.83 -22.83
C ARG A 194 -8.62 -11.12 -24.07
N TRP A 195 -9.24 -11.39 -25.23
CA TRP A 195 -8.52 -11.57 -26.49
C TRP A 195 -7.81 -10.29 -26.93
N SER A 196 -8.42 -9.11 -26.74
CA SER A 196 -7.75 -7.82 -27.00
C SER A 196 -6.47 -7.69 -26.16
N LYS A 197 -6.57 -7.98 -24.86
CA LYS A 197 -5.43 -7.95 -23.94
C LYS A 197 -4.33 -8.95 -24.28
N VAL A 198 -4.66 -10.15 -24.77
CA VAL A 198 -3.67 -11.13 -25.24
C VAL A 198 -2.88 -10.58 -26.43
N VAL A 199 -3.58 -9.93 -27.38
CA VAL A 199 -2.97 -9.36 -28.58
C VAL A 199 -2.11 -8.15 -28.23
N GLU A 200 -2.61 -7.26 -27.37
CA GLU A 200 -1.86 -6.09 -26.87
C GLU A 200 -0.63 -6.46 -26.03
N SER A 201 -0.65 -7.66 -25.42
CA SER A 201 0.46 -8.16 -24.59
C SER A 201 1.47 -9.00 -25.37
N ASP A 202 1.37 -9.10 -26.70
CA ASP A 202 2.19 -10.00 -27.55
C ASP A 202 2.24 -11.45 -27.00
N GLY A 203 1.11 -11.94 -26.46
CA GLY A 203 1.02 -13.28 -25.88
C GLY A 203 1.64 -13.44 -24.48
N LYS A 204 2.08 -12.35 -23.83
CA LYS A 204 2.49 -12.34 -22.42
C LYS A 204 1.27 -12.40 -21.49
N TYR A 205 1.49 -12.84 -20.25
CA TYR A 205 0.44 -12.88 -19.22
C TYR A 205 -0.02 -11.46 -18.85
N PHE A 206 -1.32 -11.29 -18.64
CA PHE A 206 -1.95 -10.02 -18.26
C PHE A 206 -2.87 -10.23 -17.04
N HIS A 207 -3.00 -9.19 -16.20
CA HIS A 207 -3.78 -9.21 -14.95
C HIS A 207 -5.18 -8.59 -15.13
#